data_AF-A0A662QDR6-F1
#
_entry.id   AF-A0A662QDR6-F1
#
_cell.length_a   1.000
_cell.length_b   1.000
_cell.length_c   1.000
_cell.angle_alpha   90.00
_cell.angle_beta   90.00
_cell.angle_gamma   90.00
#
_symmetry.space_group_name_H-M   'P 1'
#
loop_
_entity.id
_entity.type
_entity.pdbx_description
1 polymer ?
#
loop_
_entity_poly.entity_id
_entity_poly.type
_entity_poly.pdbx_seq_one_letter_code
_entity_poly.pdbx_strand_id
1 'polypeptide(L)'
;MVFPWSGLLYPYEPAPLPVCGGLRLSALASKRFSDELSSLLGRRVRVALSSGVCFEGTVSALNPSDYSLWLSEARKDGEFYDRIFVSGKSIEYLMVLEAGPDLSKLAERLNKVFPNMVRYLKEADVILVMDRIRVTRDGVVEGTGPAAERVKKIYEEWLNEEAGKR
;
A
#
# COMPACT_ATOMS: atom_id res chain seq x y z
N MET A 1 72.17 12.85 43.96
CA MET A 1 71.52 14.07 43.44
C MET A 1 70.03 13.74 43.32
N VAL A 2 69.21 14.35 44.17
CA VAL A 2 67.78 14.02 44.37
C VAL A 2 66.96 14.97 43.49
N PHE A 3 66.10 14.44 42.62
CA PHE A 3 65.10 15.24 41.90
C PHE A 3 63.78 15.23 42.68
N PRO A 4 63.17 16.39 42.96
CA PRO A 4 61.91 16.45 43.70
C PRO A 4 60.71 16.24 42.76
N TRP A 5 59.76 15.46 43.24
CA TRP A 5 58.38 15.46 42.76
C TRP A 5 57.71 16.81 43.08
N SER A 6 56.89 17.30 42.17
CA SER A 6 55.84 18.28 42.49
C SER A 6 54.61 17.93 41.66
N GLY A 7 53.59 17.46 42.37
CA GLY A 7 52.28 17.15 41.82
C GLY A 7 51.40 18.39 41.71
N LEU A 8 50.58 18.42 40.67
CA LEU A 8 49.36 19.21 40.59
C LEU A 8 48.29 18.32 39.94
N LEU A 9 47.38 17.81 40.78
CA LEU A 9 46.14 17.17 40.39
C LEU A 9 45.10 18.27 40.20
N TYR A 10 44.69 18.53 38.97
CA TYR A 10 43.42 19.23 38.69
C TYR A 10 42.35 18.17 38.41
N PRO A 11 41.21 18.16 39.12
CA PRO A 11 40.09 17.30 38.75
C PRO A 11 39.45 17.84 37.46
N TYR A 12 39.37 16.99 36.44
CA TYR A 12 38.62 17.27 35.21
C TYR A 12 37.13 17.08 35.53
N GLU A 13 36.40 18.17 35.76
CA GLU A 13 34.94 18.15 35.74
C GLU A 13 34.48 18.03 34.27
N PRO A 14 33.81 16.93 33.87
CA PRO A 14 33.34 16.80 32.49
C PRO A 14 32.15 17.74 32.28
N ALA A 15 32.27 18.62 31.30
CA ALA A 15 31.18 19.50 30.87
C ALA A 15 29.93 18.68 30.47
N PRO A 16 28.70 19.16 30.77
CA PRO A 16 27.49 18.45 30.37
C PRO A 16 27.37 18.41 28.85
N LEU A 17 27.15 17.21 28.30
CA LEU A 17 27.00 16.99 26.86
C LEU A 17 25.79 17.79 26.32
N PRO A 18 25.91 18.41 25.13
CA PRO A 18 24.80 19.15 24.54
C PRO A 18 23.65 18.20 24.20
N VAL A 19 22.45 18.52 24.69
CA VAL A 19 21.22 17.79 24.41
C VAL A 19 20.91 17.93 22.92
N CYS A 20 21.11 16.84 22.17
CA CYS A 20 20.88 16.77 20.73
C CYS A 20 19.37 16.87 20.38
N GLY A 21 18.88 18.08 20.14
CA GLY A 21 17.52 18.33 19.62
C GLY A 21 17.30 17.89 18.16
N GLY A 22 18.36 17.57 17.40
CA GLY A 22 18.27 17.20 15.98
C GLY A 22 18.09 15.70 15.69
N LEU A 23 18.40 14.81 16.65
CA LEU A 23 18.44 13.35 16.43
C LEU A 23 17.06 12.69 16.38
N ARG A 24 15.99 13.39 16.81
CA ARG A 24 14.64 12.80 16.88
C ARG A 24 13.89 12.86 15.55
N LEU A 25 14.12 13.89 14.72
CA LEU A 25 13.43 14.03 13.44
C LEU A 25 13.89 12.99 12.41
N SER A 26 15.20 12.71 12.37
CA SER A 26 15.78 11.73 11.44
C SER A 26 15.30 10.31 11.75
N ALA A 27 15.26 9.92 13.03
CA ALA A 27 14.74 8.62 13.45
C ALA A 27 13.25 8.44 13.09
N LEU A 28 12.44 9.48 13.26
CA LEU A 28 11.01 9.47 12.88
C LEU A 28 10.82 9.36 11.37
N ALA A 29 11.63 10.07 10.58
CA ALA A 29 11.58 10.01 9.12
C ALA A 29 11.97 8.62 8.59
N SER A 30 13.07 8.04 9.10
CA SER A 30 13.50 6.68 8.73
C SER A 30 12.47 5.63 9.12
N LYS A 31 11.84 5.78 10.29
CA LYS A 31 10.77 4.88 10.73
C LYS A 31 9.58 4.94 9.77
N ARG A 32 9.07 6.14 9.46
CA ARG A 32 7.94 6.32 8.54
C ARG A 32 8.22 5.73 7.17
N PHE A 33 9.43 5.92 6.66
CA PHE A 33 9.85 5.33 5.40
C PHE A 33 9.82 3.80 5.44
N SER A 34 10.37 3.18 6.50
CA SER A 34 10.33 1.73 6.68
C SER A 34 8.90 1.19 6.84
N ASP A 35 8.04 1.91 7.55
CA ASP A 35 6.62 1.57 7.73
C ASP A 35 5.90 1.59 6.37
N GLU A 36 6.11 2.65 5.57
CA GLU A 36 5.52 2.78 4.22
C GLU A 36 6.01 1.67 3.29
N LEU A 37 7.31 1.38 3.28
CA LEU A 37 7.87 0.30 2.48
C LEU A 37 7.28 -1.06 2.88
N SER A 38 7.14 -1.32 4.18
CA SER A 38 6.53 -2.55 4.70
C SER A 38 5.05 -2.66 4.32
N SER A 39 4.34 -1.53 4.24
CA SER A 39 2.93 -1.47 3.86
C SER A 39 2.65 -1.91 2.42
N LEU A 40 3.69 -1.91 1.56
CA LEU A 40 3.60 -2.35 0.17
C LEU A 40 3.41 -3.88 0.06
N LEU A 41 3.80 -4.66 1.07
CA LEU A 41 3.63 -6.11 1.05
C LEU A 41 2.15 -6.48 0.86
N GLY A 42 1.88 -7.36 -0.12
CA GLY A 42 0.53 -7.78 -0.48
C GLY A 42 -0.29 -6.73 -1.25
N ARG A 43 0.27 -5.54 -1.51
CA ARG A 43 -0.39 -4.52 -2.35
C ARG A 43 -0.10 -4.77 -3.82
N ARG A 44 -1.08 -4.46 -4.66
CA ARG A 44 -0.88 -4.40 -6.10
C ARG A 44 -0.17 -3.09 -6.44
N VAL A 45 0.84 -3.16 -7.30
CA VAL A 45 1.68 -2.02 -7.65
C VAL A 45 1.95 -2.02 -9.15
N ARG A 46 2.18 -0.84 -9.71
CA ARG A 46 2.82 -0.67 -11.02
C ARG A 46 4.24 -0.17 -10.79
N VAL A 47 5.21 -0.88 -11.34
CA VAL A 47 6.64 -0.56 -11.23
C VAL A 47 7.14 -0.12 -12.59
N ALA A 48 7.64 1.11 -12.67
CA ALA A 48 8.28 1.64 -13.88
C ALA A 48 9.80 1.50 -13.75
N LEU A 49 10.43 0.91 -14.76
CA LEU A 49 11.87 0.79 -14.85
C LEU A 49 12.47 1.95 -15.64
N SER A 50 13.73 2.28 -15.35
CA SER A 50 14.51 3.27 -16.09
C SER A 50 14.69 2.96 -17.58
N SER A 51 14.44 1.72 -17.99
CA SER A 51 14.39 1.32 -19.40
C SER A 51 13.09 1.72 -20.13
N GLY A 52 12.11 2.28 -19.41
CA GLY A 52 10.77 2.58 -19.92
C GLY A 52 9.78 1.40 -19.84
N VAL A 53 10.21 0.24 -19.35
CA VAL A 53 9.34 -0.94 -19.18
C VAL A 53 8.52 -0.81 -17.90
N CYS A 54 7.23 -1.17 -17.98
CA CYS A 54 6.33 -1.19 -16.83
C CYS A 54 5.86 -2.61 -16.51
N PHE A 55 5.86 -2.95 -15.22
CA PHE A 55 5.28 -4.18 -14.70
C PHE A 55 4.15 -3.87 -13.73
N GLU A 56 3.07 -4.65 -13.78
CA GLU A 56 2.01 -4.60 -12.78
C GLU A 56 1.93 -5.93 -12.04
N GLY A 57 1.87 -5.93 -10.72
CA GLY A 57 1.75 -7.16 -9.95
C GLY A 57 1.55 -6.91 -8.47
N THR A 58 1.44 -7.97 -7.69
CA THR A 58 1.33 -7.87 -6.22
C THR A 58 2.71 -8.02 -5.59
N VAL A 59 3.08 -7.15 -4.66
CA VAL A 59 4.38 -7.25 -3.96
C VAL A 59 4.36 -8.44 -3.01
N SER A 60 5.10 -9.48 -3.34
CA SER A 60 5.22 -10.71 -2.55
C SER A 60 6.37 -10.67 -1.54
N ALA A 61 7.45 -9.99 -1.89
CA ALA A 61 8.59 -9.73 -1.00
C ALA A 61 9.30 -8.44 -1.41
N LEU A 62 9.98 -7.82 -0.45
CA LEU A 62 10.82 -6.66 -0.65
C LEU A 62 12.12 -6.79 0.14
N ASN A 63 13.19 -6.20 -0.37
CA ASN A 63 14.46 -6.08 0.34
C ASN A 63 14.66 -4.61 0.74
N PRO A 64 14.66 -4.28 2.05
CA PRO A 64 14.80 -2.89 2.50
C PRO A 64 16.21 -2.31 2.28
N SER A 65 17.21 -3.15 1.99
CA SER A 65 18.61 -2.72 1.81
C SER A 65 18.86 -2.13 0.42
N ASP A 66 18.22 -2.69 -0.61
CA ASP A 66 18.44 -2.30 -2.01
C ASP A 66 17.16 -1.96 -2.78
N TYR A 67 16.01 -1.99 -2.09
CA TYR A 67 14.67 -1.76 -2.63
C TYR A 67 14.26 -2.69 -3.77
N SER A 68 14.88 -3.88 -3.87
CA SER A 68 14.44 -4.91 -4.80
C SER A 68 13.13 -5.55 -4.36
N LEU A 69 12.33 -5.97 -5.34
CA LEU A 69 10.96 -6.43 -5.14
C LEU A 69 10.73 -7.76 -5.88
N TRP A 70 9.96 -8.65 -5.27
CA TRP A 70 9.35 -9.77 -5.97
C TRP A 70 7.88 -9.44 -6.23
N LEU A 71 7.49 -9.42 -7.49
CA LEU A 71 6.09 -9.29 -7.90
C LEU A 71 5.52 -10.68 -8.20
N SER A 72 4.33 -10.97 -7.69
CA SER A 72 3.52 -12.14 -8.05
C SER A 72 2.36 -11.72 -8.97
N GLU A 73 1.89 -12.66 -9.80
CA GLU A 73 0.82 -12.42 -10.79
C GLU A 73 1.13 -11.20 -11.68
N ALA A 74 2.39 -11.10 -12.08
CA ALA A 74 2.91 -9.94 -12.77
C ALA A 74 2.45 -9.92 -14.24
N ARG A 75 2.14 -8.73 -14.74
CA ARG A 75 1.72 -8.47 -16.12
C ARG A 75 2.63 -7.43 -16.75
N LYS A 76 2.99 -7.67 -18.00
CA LYS A 76 3.71 -6.72 -18.87
C LYS A 76 3.12 -6.81 -20.26
N ASP A 77 2.56 -5.71 -20.78
CA ASP A 77 2.06 -5.62 -22.15
C ASP A 77 1.12 -6.78 -22.59
N GLY A 78 0.36 -7.35 -21.64
CA GLY A 78 -0.54 -8.48 -21.87
C GLY A 78 0.05 -9.87 -21.60
N GLU A 79 1.36 -9.98 -21.42
CA GLU A 79 2.03 -11.22 -21.00
C GLU A 79 1.92 -11.41 -19.49
N PHE A 80 1.65 -12.65 -19.08
CA PHE A 80 1.49 -13.04 -17.68
C PHE A 80 2.71 -13.81 -17.18
N TYR A 81 3.15 -13.46 -15.97
CA TYR A 81 4.27 -14.07 -15.29
C TYR A 81 3.87 -14.41 -13.86
N ASP A 82 4.06 -15.66 -13.44
CA ASP A 82 3.74 -16.09 -12.07
C ASP A 82 4.51 -15.26 -11.02
N ARG A 83 5.82 -15.10 -11.24
CA ARG A 83 6.72 -14.28 -10.43
C ARG A 83 7.77 -13.57 -11.25
N ILE A 84 8.08 -12.32 -10.88
CA ILE A 84 9.16 -11.52 -11.44
C ILE A 84 9.98 -10.91 -10.31
N PHE A 85 11.30 -10.98 -10.45
CA PHE A 85 12.23 -10.22 -9.63
C PHE A 85 12.54 -8.88 -10.31
N VAL A 86 12.44 -7.79 -9.55
CA VAL A 86 12.78 -6.45 -10.00
C VAL A 86 13.91 -5.90 -9.15
N SER A 87 15.03 -5.54 -9.78
CA SER A 87 16.15 -4.90 -9.11
C SER A 87 15.81 -3.48 -8.73
N GLY A 88 15.97 -3.11 -7.46
CA GLY A 88 15.65 -1.76 -6.98
C GLY A 88 16.45 -0.65 -7.66
N LYS A 89 17.68 -0.94 -8.11
CA LYS A 89 18.50 0.00 -8.91
C LYS A 89 17.88 0.35 -10.27
N SER A 90 17.02 -0.51 -10.80
CA SER A 90 16.36 -0.31 -12.10
C SER A 90 15.01 0.37 -11.95
N ILE A 91 14.46 0.47 -10.73
CA ILE A 91 13.16 1.08 -10.47
C ILE A 91 13.33 2.60 -10.53
N GLU A 92 12.54 3.25 -11.38
CA GLU A 92 12.47 4.70 -11.45
C GLU A 92 11.42 5.23 -10.46
N TYR A 93 10.22 4.64 -10.48
CA TYR A 93 9.15 4.91 -9.53
C TYR A 93 8.20 3.72 -9.39
N LEU A 94 7.46 3.71 -8.28
CA LEU A 94 6.43 2.72 -7.97
C LEU A 94 5.13 3.44 -7.65
N MET A 95 4.04 2.95 -8.22
CA MET A 95 2.68 3.41 -7.91
C MET A 95 1.93 2.28 -7.22
N VAL A 96 1.37 2.56 -6.05
CA VAL A 96 0.43 1.65 -5.40
C VAL A 96 -0.87 1.69 -6.19
N LEU A 97 -1.20 0.58 -6.83
CA LEU A 97 -2.51 0.40 -7.42
C LEU A 97 -3.40 -0.03 -6.27
N GLU A 98 -4.20 0.90 -5.74
CA GLU A 98 -5.09 0.57 -4.63
C GLU A 98 -5.83 -0.75 -4.95
N ALA A 99 -5.62 -1.75 -4.10
CA ALA A 99 -6.54 -2.88 -4.06
C ALA A 99 -7.87 -2.26 -3.64
N GLY A 100 -8.69 -1.96 -4.64
CA GLY A 100 -10.03 -1.48 -4.42
C GLY A 100 -10.72 -2.40 -3.41
N PRO A 101 -11.68 -1.86 -2.65
CA PRO A 101 -12.31 -2.62 -1.58
C PRO A 101 -12.92 -3.91 -2.15
N ASP A 102 -12.89 -4.99 -1.36
CA ASP A 102 -13.25 -6.34 -1.83
C ASP A 102 -14.73 -6.40 -2.24
N LEU A 103 -14.96 -6.36 -3.55
CA LEU A 103 -16.29 -6.37 -4.15
C LEU A 103 -17.07 -7.65 -3.80
N SER A 104 -16.41 -8.73 -3.37
CA SER A 104 -17.08 -9.95 -2.92
C SER A 104 -17.99 -9.68 -1.72
N LYS A 105 -17.50 -8.93 -0.73
CA LYS A 105 -18.29 -8.54 0.46
C LYS A 105 -19.45 -7.62 0.10
N LEU A 106 -19.22 -6.71 -0.84
CA LEU A 106 -20.27 -5.83 -1.36
C LEU A 106 -21.34 -6.66 -2.07
N ALA A 107 -20.97 -7.64 -2.89
CA ALA A 107 -21.89 -8.53 -3.58
C ALA A 107 -22.76 -9.34 -2.59
N GLU A 108 -22.19 -9.86 -1.51
CA GLU A 108 -22.94 -10.53 -0.45
C GLU A 108 -23.96 -9.59 0.22
N ARG A 109 -23.56 -8.36 0.53
CA ARG A 109 -24.45 -7.34 1.12
C ARG A 109 -25.58 -6.97 0.16
N LEU A 110 -25.27 -6.79 -1.11
CA LEU A 110 -26.27 -6.53 -2.16
C LEU A 110 -27.24 -7.71 -2.31
N ASN A 111 -26.76 -8.96 -2.26
CA ASN A 111 -27.61 -10.14 -2.40
C ASN A 111 -28.58 -10.32 -1.21
N LYS A 112 -28.25 -9.82 -0.01
CA LYS A 112 -29.19 -9.78 1.13
C LYS A 112 -30.38 -8.84 0.87
N VAL A 113 -30.17 -7.78 0.09
CA VAL A 113 -31.21 -6.78 -0.23
C VAL A 113 -31.95 -7.14 -1.52
N PHE A 114 -31.24 -7.69 -2.51
CA PHE A 114 -31.75 -8.07 -3.82
C PHE A 114 -31.49 -9.57 -4.07
N PRO A 115 -32.25 -10.45 -3.42
CA PRO A 115 -32.01 -11.90 -3.49
C PRO A 115 -32.18 -12.43 -4.91
N ASN A 116 -31.25 -13.29 -5.34
CA ASN A 116 -31.21 -13.91 -6.68
C ASN A 116 -31.10 -12.92 -7.86
N MET A 117 -30.83 -11.65 -7.58
CA MET A 117 -30.70 -10.60 -8.60
C MET A 117 -29.29 -10.01 -8.65
N VAL A 118 -28.31 -10.62 -7.99
CA VAL A 118 -26.93 -10.14 -7.92
C VAL A 118 -25.99 -11.18 -8.54
N ARG A 119 -25.20 -10.76 -9.52
CA ARG A 119 -24.17 -11.57 -10.16
C ARG A 119 -22.82 -10.87 -10.05
N TYR A 120 -21.84 -11.54 -9.44
CA TYR A 120 -20.48 -11.02 -9.35
C TYR A 120 -19.58 -11.68 -10.39
N LEU A 121 -19.06 -10.87 -11.32
CA LEU A 121 -18.11 -11.27 -12.34
C LEU A 121 -16.69 -11.01 -11.81
N LYS A 122 -16.11 -12.00 -11.16
CA LYS A 122 -14.77 -11.92 -10.53
C LYS A 122 -13.65 -11.53 -11.50
N GLU A 123 -13.74 -11.99 -12.74
CA GLU A 123 -12.72 -11.73 -13.76
C GLU A 123 -12.70 -10.25 -14.21
N ALA A 124 -13.85 -9.57 -14.12
CA ALA A 124 -14.03 -8.19 -14.55
C ALA A 124 -14.16 -7.21 -13.38
N ASP A 125 -14.20 -7.68 -12.13
CA ASP A 125 -14.50 -6.87 -10.94
C ASP A 125 -15.80 -6.04 -11.09
N VAL A 126 -16.83 -6.68 -11.64
CA VAL A 126 -18.15 -6.06 -11.90
C VAL A 126 -19.23 -6.83 -11.15
N ILE A 127 -20.07 -6.12 -10.41
CA ILE A 127 -21.31 -6.65 -9.85
C ILE A 127 -22.47 -6.16 -10.72
N LEU A 128 -23.26 -7.10 -11.21
CA LEU A 128 -24.51 -6.85 -11.93
C LEU A 128 -25.68 -7.05 -10.98
N VAL A 129 -26.51 -6.02 -10.83
CA VAL A 129 -27.75 -6.07 -10.07
C VAL A 129 -28.93 -5.95 -11.04
N MET A 130 -29.86 -6.91 -10.99
CA MET A 130 -31.02 -7.01 -11.88
C MET A 130 -30.69 -6.97 -13.38
N ASP A 131 -29.48 -7.39 -13.76
CA ASP A 131 -28.91 -7.30 -15.12
C ASP A 131 -29.00 -5.91 -15.79
N ARG A 132 -29.22 -4.85 -14.99
CA ARG A 132 -29.42 -3.47 -15.45
C ARG A 132 -28.53 -2.47 -14.74
N ILE A 133 -28.09 -2.80 -13.53
CA ILE A 133 -27.26 -1.92 -12.71
C ILE A 133 -25.86 -2.52 -12.65
N ARG A 134 -24.85 -1.75 -13.05
CA ARG A 134 -23.45 -2.16 -13.00
C ARG A 134 -22.74 -1.41 -11.90
N VAL A 135 -22.14 -2.16 -10.99
CA VAL A 135 -21.31 -1.64 -9.90
C VAL A 135 -19.89 -2.11 -10.10
N THR A 136 -18.95 -1.17 -10.01
CA THR A 136 -17.51 -1.39 -10.13
C THR A 136 -16.81 -0.84 -8.90
N ARG A 137 -15.47 -0.91 -8.88
CA ARG A 137 -14.63 -0.29 -7.84
C ARG A 137 -14.76 1.23 -7.77
N ASP A 138 -15.17 1.88 -8.85
CA ASP A 138 -15.36 3.33 -8.92
C ASP A 138 -16.80 3.74 -8.53
N GLY A 139 -17.67 2.75 -8.27
CA GLY A 139 -19.08 2.96 -7.91
C GLY A 139 -20.06 2.43 -8.95
N VAL A 140 -21.29 2.96 -8.91
CA VAL A 140 -22.38 2.58 -9.81
C VAL A 140 -22.19 3.28 -11.16
N VAL A 141 -21.89 2.52 -12.22
CA VAL A 141 -21.54 3.02 -13.55
C VAL A 141 -22.77 3.12 -14.46
N GLU A 142 -23.70 2.19 -14.32
CA GLU A 142 -24.92 2.14 -15.13
C GLU A 142 -26.11 1.81 -14.23
N GLY A 143 -27.24 2.50 -14.44
CA GLY A 143 -28.49 2.27 -13.72
C GLY A 143 -29.16 3.57 -13.27
N THR A 144 -30.44 3.73 -13.58
CA THR A 144 -31.27 4.85 -13.14
C THR A 144 -32.55 4.36 -12.49
N GLY A 145 -33.05 5.09 -11.49
CA GLY A 145 -34.29 4.78 -10.78
C GLY A 145 -34.09 4.35 -9.33
N PRO A 146 -35.17 4.03 -8.61
CA PRO A 146 -35.14 3.82 -7.16
C PRO A 146 -34.26 2.63 -6.73
N ALA A 147 -34.14 1.59 -7.57
CA ALA A 147 -33.26 0.47 -7.31
C ALA A 147 -31.77 0.86 -7.39
N ALA A 148 -31.39 1.68 -8.38
CA ALA A 148 -30.02 2.16 -8.53
C ALA A 148 -29.61 3.06 -7.35
N GLU A 149 -30.50 3.94 -6.90
CA GLU A 149 -30.25 4.80 -5.72
C GLU A 149 -30.05 3.97 -4.45
N ARG A 150 -30.82 2.88 -4.30
CA ARG A 150 -30.66 1.94 -3.18
C ARG A 150 -29.30 1.23 -3.22
N VAL A 151 -28.86 0.78 -4.40
CA VAL A 151 -27.55 0.15 -4.61
C VAL A 151 -26.43 1.14 -4.30
N LYS A 152 -26.55 2.39 -4.78
CA LYS A 152 -25.59 3.46 -4.52
C LYS A 152 -25.43 3.74 -3.02
N LYS A 153 -26.55 3.83 -2.29
CA LYS A 153 -26.52 4.04 -0.83
C LYS A 153 -25.80 2.89 -0.10
N ILE A 154 -26.06 1.64 -0.50
CA ILE A 154 -25.37 0.46 0.08
C ILE A 154 -23.88 0.50 -0.22
N TYR A 155 -23.49 0.91 -1.42
CA TYR A 155 -22.10 1.08 -1.83
C TYR A 155 -21.39 2.14 -0.99
N GLU A 156 -22.00 3.31 -0.79
CA GLU A 156 -21.44 4.40 0.03
C GLU A 156 -21.30 4.02 1.50
N GLU A 157 -22.32 3.36 2.07
CA GLU A 157 -22.26 2.84 3.45
C GLU A 157 -21.11 1.84 3.61
N TRP A 158 -20.96 0.92 2.66
CA TRP A 158 -19.89 -0.07 2.66
C TRP A 158 -18.50 0.55 2.51
N LEU A 159 -18.34 1.56 1.65
CA LEU A 159 -17.10 2.31 1.51
C LEU A 159 -16.70 2.98 2.82
N ASN A 160 -17.64 3.63 3.51
CA ASN A 160 -17.38 4.27 4.79
C ASN A 160 -16.96 3.27 5.87
N GLU A 161 -17.57 2.07 5.88
CA GLU A 161 -17.19 0.99 6.80
C GLU A 161 -15.80 0.41 6.51
N GLU A 162 -15.45 0.21 5.24
CA GLU A 162 -14.12 -0.28 4.84
C GLU A 162 -13.02 0.79 5.07
N ALA A 163 -13.35 2.08 4.92
CA ALA A 163 -12.45 3.18 5.25
C ALA A 163 -12.22 3.34 6.76
N GLY A 164 -13.24 3.11 7.58
CA GLY A 164 -13.14 3.19 9.05
C GLY A 164 -12.52 1.97 9.73
N LYS A 165 -12.34 0.86 9.00
CA LYS A 165 -11.65 -0.36 9.46
C LYS A 165 -10.16 -0.40 9.12
N ARG A 166 -9.64 0.60 8.40
CA ARG A 166 -8.21 0.75 8.09
C ARG A 166 -7.44 1.41 9.24
#